data_AF-A0A3N0VY63-F1
#
_entry.id   AF-A0A3N0VY63-F1
#
_cell.length_a   1.000
_cell.length_b   1.000
_cell.length_c   1.000
_cell.angle_alpha   90.00
_cell.angle_beta   90.00
_cell.angle_gamma   90.00
#
_symmetry.space_group_name_H-M   'P 1'
#
loop_
_entity.id
_entity.type
_entity.pdbx_description
1 polymer ?
#
loop_
_entity_poly.entity_id
_entity_poly.type
_entity_poly.pdbx_seq_one_letter_code
_entity_poly.pdbx_strand_id
1 'polypeptide(L)'
;MKYFIAVYQKLKNIYMSQSSMENDLPMICPSLRIYENEELELLKPQSLLNDEQKKALSIIKKQNMAYELNSVPISSNFWDLNPNNSLFDIYRDILEKNNLKNIEEHLDKVLETKSTILFDAKNNDTKEFKAYKKYRTNHETAVNNITTHLELFDGLDTDEEKNNWNDQLIHLNNIKELTFSEWKVKGYKDIIEKELAKINKATEADLYVAMAQNAKNTFEAAEKTDVINNASIHDINFIPYDFMENESGWNSMRIEKSELEGLHSEAKNATENLPSEILSIDYDESMIEAVELEYSFVHLKRSWFNKNFMLSSLFEWNEPKKISDGQTISNDFKLPAFPKTMMLMKNLKIILNPAVNSEAISNPNQLVYFGPLVMKQQVFVNKNNNQKFLKAITNVKTIKSDQLNYMAKKTAAVETVKMAPVNDFSVKPAAEPAPEAMKAAASTAFANKINLGGMMGGIKIPATHGASPVQPAPQPVTPTPTPIKVPWGTWGPKYPTTPIPTTPPPPTGANVQFKVLDKMNNEPIYKCALSIKGTNNNRIFEIESNEIGIINQFIPIGDYSIELRIDDYAVLQQNFSVTNANPLTLEYKLQREEVKFKSFFLIGMICERMPKIPMNQ
;
A
#
# COMPACT_ATOMS: atom_id res chain seq x y z
N MET A 1 -21.79 3.44 -6.28
CA MET A 1 -20.68 2.48 -6.08
C MET A 1 -20.82 1.21 -6.93
N LYS A 2 -21.82 1.10 -7.83
CA LYS A 2 -22.19 -0.16 -8.51
C LYS A 2 -21.05 -0.64 -9.41
N TYR A 3 -20.48 0.24 -10.21
CA TYR A 3 -19.40 -0.11 -11.14
C TYR A 3 -18.01 -0.18 -10.51
N PHE A 4 -17.78 0.45 -9.36
CA PHE A 4 -16.57 0.21 -8.56
C PHE A 4 -16.53 -1.24 -8.03
N ILE A 5 -17.65 -1.70 -7.47
CA ILE A 5 -17.83 -3.11 -7.05
C ILE A 5 -17.67 -4.07 -8.23
N ALA A 6 -18.23 -3.73 -9.40
CA ALA A 6 -18.09 -4.54 -10.62
C ALA A 6 -16.63 -4.66 -11.10
N VAL A 7 -15.87 -3.56 -11.12
CA VAL A 7 -14.44 -3.59 -11.46
C VAL A 7 -13.65 -4.44 -10.46
N TYR A 8 -13.90 -4.27 -9.16
CA TYR A 8 -13.29 -5.12 -8.14
C TYR A 8 -13.61 -6.61 -8.36
N GLN A 9 -14.88 -6.96 -8.61
CA GLN A 9 -15.29 -8.35 -8.86
C GLN A 9 -14.61 -8.92 -10.11
N LYS A 10 -14.42 -8.12 -11.17
CA LYS A 10 -13.66 -8.55 -12.36
C LYS A 10 -12.20 -8.85 -12.03
N LEU A 11 -11.53 -7.98 -11.27
CA LEU A 11 -10.13 -8.18 -10.86
C LEU A 11 -9.98 -9.38 -9.92
N LYS A 12 -10.93 -9.58 -8.99
CA LYS A 12 -11.02 -10.79 -8.16
C LYS A 12 -11.15 -12.04 -9.03
N ASN A 13 -12.05 -12.07 -10.01
CA ASN A 13 -12.24 -13.21 -10.89
C ASN A 13 -11.01 -13.49 -11.77
N ILE A 14 -10.27 -12.46 -12.19
CA ILE A 14 -8.97 -12.60 -12.86
C ILE A 14 -7.94 -13.25 -11.92
N TYR A 15 -7.76 -12.75 -10.69
CA TYR A 15 -6.83 -13.33 -9.73
C TYR A 15 -7.16 -14.81 -9.42
N MET A 16 -8.44 -15.11 -9.15
CA MET A 16 -8.90 -16.46 -8.81
C MET A 16 -8.79 -17.47 -9.97
N SER A 17 -8.71 -17.00 -11.22
CA SER A 17 -8.50 -17.88 -12.38
C SER A 17 -7.02 -18.07 -12.75
N GLN A 18 -6.11 -17.23 -12.25
CA GLN A 18 -4.71 -17.21 -12.67
C GLN A 18 -3.72 -17.61 -11.57
N SER A 19 -3.98 -17.29 -10.30
CA SER A 19 -2.91 -17.32 -9.26
C SER A 19 -3.37 -17.56 -7.82
N SER A 20 -4.64 -17.89 -7.57
CA SER A 20 -5.13 -18.11 -6.21
C SER A 20 -4.59 -19.37 -5.53
N MET A 21 -4.21 -19.23 -4.27
CA MET A 21 -4.00 -20.33 -3.33
C MET A 21 -5.28 -20.60 -2.52
N GLU A 22 -5.40 -21.81 -1.94
CA GLU A 22 -6.57 -22.23 -1.15
C GLU A 22 -6.93 -21.27 0.01
N ASN A 23 -5.91 -20.66 0.62
CA ASN A 23 -6.06 -19.72 1.74
C ASN A 23 -6.15 -18.25 1.31
N ASP A 24 -6.15 -17.93 0.01
CA ASP A 24 -6.24 -16.54 -0.45
C ASP A 24 -7.67 -16.01 -0.31
N LEU A 25 -7.80 -14.81 0.26
CA LEU A 25 -9.03 -14.09 0.53
C LEU A 25 -9.01 -12.74 -0.19
N PRO A 26 -9.62 -12.64 -1.39
CA PRO A 26 -9.84 -11.36 -2.05
C PRO A 26 -10.80 -10.49 -1.23
N MET A 27 -10.32 -9.34 -0.77
CA MET A 27 -11.07 -8.34 -0.03
C MET A 27 -11.04 -7.00 -0.77
N ILE A 28 -12.20 -6.36 -0.92
CA ILE A 28 -12.30 -5.01 -1.49
C ILE A 28 -11.74 -3.97 -0.51
N CYS A 29 -11.20 -2.87 -1.03
CA CYS A 29 -10.74 -1.72 -0.27
C CYS A 29 -11.78 -0.59 -0.37
N PRO A 30 -12.69 -0.41 0.61
CA PRO A 30 -13.82 0.52 0.48
C PRO A 30 -13.39 1.99 0.46
N SER A 31 -12.34 2.34 1.22
CA SER A 31 -11.79 3.70 1.27
C SER A 31 -10.99 4.10 0.03
N LEU A 32 -10.57 3.14 -0.81
CA LEU A 32 -9.75 3.30 -2.02
C LEU A 32 -8.55 4.23 -1.84
N ARG A 33 -7.40 3.66 -1.47
CA ARG A 33 -6.16 4.43 -1.31
C ARG A 33 -5.65 4.90 -2.67
N ILE A 34 -5.13 6.12 -2.70
CA ILE A 34 -4.55 6.76 -3.88
C ILE A 34 -3.09 7.04 -3.55
N TYR A 35 -2.19 6.62 -4.44
CA TYR A 35 -0.77 6.84 -4.35
C TYR A 35 -0.28 7.57 -5.60
N GLU A 36 0.43 8.68 -5.41
CA GLU A 36 1.02 9.46 -6.51
C GLU A 36 2.36 8.81 -6.95
N ASN A 37 2.76 8.95 -8.21
CA ASN A 37 4.02 8.34 -8.70
C ASN A 37 5.25 8.76 -7.90
N GLU A 38 5.33 10.03 -7.50
CA GLU A 38 6.43 10.56 -6.67
C GLU A 38 6.49 9.84 -5.31
N GLU A 39 5.33 9.65 -4.67
CA GLU A 39 5.19 8.90 -3.43
C GLU A 39 5.57 7.42 -3.57
N LEU A 40 5.40 6.86 -4.76
CA LEU A 40 5.67 5.47 -5.08
C LEU A 40 7.11 5.21 -5.52
N GLU A 41 7.77 6.16 -6.19
CA GLU A 41 9.21 6.15 -6.42
C GLU A 41 10.01 6.09 -5.11
N LEU A 42 9.51 6.74 -4.07
CA LEU A 42 10.09 6.70 -2.72
C LEU A 42 10.03 5.31 -2.07
N LEU A 43 9.26 4.35 -2.61
CA LEU A 43 9.21 2.98 -2.10
C LEU A 43 10.30 2.07 -2.66
N LYS A 44 11.04 2.49 -3.69
CA LYS A 44 12.18 1.74 -4.24
C LYS A 44 13.25 1.42 -3.18
N PRO A 45 14.06 0.37 -3.36
CA PRO A 45 15.29 0.17 -2.58
C PRO A 45 16.14 1.46 -2.54
N GLN A 46 16.65 1.85 -1.37
CA GLN A 46 17.38 3.11 -1.19
C GLN A 46 18.68 3.19 -1.99
N SER A 47 19.24 2.04 -2.37
CA SER A 47 20.38 1.90 -3.29
C SER A 47 20.07 2.37 -4.72
N LEU A 48 18.79 2.44 -5.11
CA LEU A 48 18.32 2.89 -6.42
C LEU A 48 17.84 4.35 -6.42
N LEU A 49 18.01 5.07 -5.29
CA LEU A 49 17.70 6.48 -5.16
C LEU A 49 18.99 7.29 -5.27
N ASN A 50 19.09 8.14 -6.28
CA ASN A 50 20.32 8.88 -6.60
C ASN A 50 20.54 10.13 -5.71
N ASP A 51 19.52 10.57 -5.00
CA ASP A 51 19.49 11.82 -4.23
C ASP A 51 19.29 11.52 -2.72
N GLU A 52 20.09 12.18 -1.87
CA GLU A 52 20.02 12.04 -0.42
C GLU A 52 18.70 12.57 0.16
N GLN A 53 18.12 13.63 -0.42
CA GLN A 53 16.80 14.12 0.01
C GLN A 53 15.71 13.08 -0.31
N LYS A 54 15.74 12.47 -1.50
CA LYS A 54 14.87 11.34 -1.84
C LYS A 54 15.09 10.12 -0.94
N LYS A 55 16.33 9.83 -0.50
CA LYS A 55 16.60 8.76 0.48
C LYS A 55 15.97 9.06 1.85
N ALA A 56 16.05 10.30 2.33
CA ALA A 56 15.41 10.70 3.59
C ALA A 56 13.87 10.63 3.51
N LEU A 57 13.27 11.17 2.44
CA LEU A 57 11.83 11.07 2.19
C LEU A 57 11.36 9.61 1.99
N SER A 58 12.19 8.76 1.42
CA SER A 58 11.94 7.31 1.26
C SER A 58 11.76 6.60 2.60
N ILE A 59 12.54 6.98 3.64
CA ILE A 59 12.37 6.42 4.99
C ILE A 59 10.96 6.72 5.50
N ILE A 60 10.57 8.00 5.53
CA ILE A 60 9.26 8.45 6.03
C ILE A 60 8.12 7.82 5.23
N LYS A 61 8.24 7.75 3.89
CA LYS A 61 7.16 7.20 3.05
C LYS A 61 7.03 5.68 3.20
N LYS A 62 8.13 4.95 3.37
CA LYS A 62 8.09 3.51 3.71
C LYS A 62 7.51 3.27 5.08
N GLN A 63 7.78 4.13 6.06
CA GLN A 63 7.18 4.03 7.39
C GLN A 63 5.65 4.17 7.32
N ASN A 64 5.15 5.19 6.62
CA ASN A 64 3.71 5.37 6.39
C ASN A 64 3.07 4.17 5.66
N MET A 65 3.70 3.67 4.59
CA MET A 65 3.22 2.45 3.89
C MET A 65 3.29 1.19 4.76
N ALA A 66 4.26 1.09 5.67
CA ALA A 66 4.38 -0.04 6.58
C ALA A 66 3.26 -0.05 7.62
N TYR A 67 2.84 1.11 8.15
CA TYR A 67 1.62 1.18 8.96
C TYR A 67 0.36 0.86 8.14
N GLU A 68 0.25 1.37 6.91
CA GLU A 68 -0.94 1.13 6.07
C GLU A 68 -1.12 -0.33 5.65
N LEU A 69 -0.10 -0.91 5.01
CA LEU A 69 -0.18 -2.22 4.34
C LEU A 69 0.11 -3.41 5.29
N ASN A 70 0.40 -3.14 6.57
CA ASN A 70 0.38 -4.16 7.63
C ASN A 70 -0.94 -4.18 8.42
N SER A 71 -1.93 -3.35 8.11
CA SER A 71 -3.27 -3.42 8.72
C SER A 71 -3.86 -4.84 8.57
N VAL A 72 -4.21 -5.49 9.68
CA VAL A 72 -4.81 -6.83 9.67
C VAL A 72 -6.34 -6.73 9.51
N PRO A 73 -6.96 -7.48 8.57
CA PRO A 73 -8.39 -7.41 8.29
C PRO A 73 -9.23 -7.79 9.51
N ILE A 74 -10.27 -6.99 9.74
CA ILE A 74 -11.21 -7.13 10.87
C ILE A 74 -12.56 -7.75 10.48
N SER A 75 -12.73 -8.06 9.20
CA SER A 75 -13.96 -8.55 8.57
C SER A 75 -13.62 -9.51 7.44
N SER A 76 -14.51 -10.47 7.16
CA SER A 76 -14.41 -11.37 6.01
C SER A 76 -14.63 -10.69 4.66
N ASN A 77 -15.23 -9.49 4.65
CA ASN A 77 -15.86 -8.92 3.45
C ASN A 77 -15.01 -7.81 2.81
N PHE A 78 -14.21 -7.10 3.60
CA PHE A 78 -13.41 -5.96 3.15
C PHE A 78 -12.12 -5.82 3.97
N TRP A 79 -11.15 -5.13 3.38
CA TRP A 79 -9.92 -4.71 4.05
C TRP A 79 -9.86 -3.18 4.05
N ASP A 80 -9.46 -2.58 5.17
CA ASP A 80 -9.16 -1.16 5.27
C ASP A 80 -8.08 -0.92 6.35
N LEU A 81 -7.64 0.32 6.48
CA LEU A 81 -6.68 0.75 7.49
C LEU A 81 -7.29 0.70 8.90
N ASN A 82 -6.73 -0.15 9.75
CA ASN A 82 -6.95 -0.14 11.19
C ASN A 82 -5.64 0.25 11.90
N PRO A 83 -5.47 1.50 12.35
CA PRO A 83 -4.24 1.95 13.01
C PRO A 83 -3.98 1.26 14.35
N ASN A 84 -4.98 0.57 14.91
CA ASN A 84 -4.86 -0.16 16.18
C ASN A 84 -4.51 -1.65 15.98
N ASN A 85 -4.29 -2.12 14.74
CA ASN A 85 -4.19 -3.54 14.43
C ASN A 85 -3.14 -3.82 13.33
N SER A 86 -1.86 -3.57 13.63
CA SER A 86 -0.75 -3.83 12.72
C SER A 86 -0.24 -5.28 12.84
N LEU A 87 0.18 -5.86 11.72
CA LEU A 87 0.77 -7.20 11.67
C LEU A 87 2.04 -7.32 12.51
N PHE A 88 2.90 -6.30 12.54
CA PHE A 88 4.16 -6.38 13.29
C PHE A 88 3.93 -6.28 14.80
N ASP A 89 2.96 -5.49 15.27
CA ASP A 89 2.62 -5.43 16.70
C ASP A 89 1.97 -6.74 17.18
N ILE A 90 1.06 -7.31 16.37
CA ILE A 90 0.48 -8.64 16.63
C ILE A 90 1.58 -9.71 16.67
N TYR A 91 2.50 -9.69 15.71
CA TYR A 91 3.55 -10.70 15.59
C TYR A 91 4.61 -10.56 16.69
N ARG A 92 4.94 -9.34 17.12
CA ARG A 92 5.74 -9.06 18.33
C ARG A 92 5.11 -9.72 19.56
N ASP A 93 3.84 -9.44 19.84
CA ASP A 93 3.11 -10.00 20.98
C ASP A 93 3.07 -11.54 20.94
N ILE A 94 2.96 -12.15 19.75
CA ILE A 94 3.05 -13.60 19.58
C ILE A 94 4.46 -14.14 19.88
N LEU A 95 5.52 -13.48 19.39
CA LEU A 95 6.91 -13.89 19.62
C LEU A 95 7.36 -13.73 21.08
N GLU A 96 6.92 -12.66 21.74
CA GLU A 96 7.23 -12.38 23.15
C GLU A 96 6.56 -13.37 24.11
N LYS A 97 5.35 -13.84 23.77
CA LYS A 97 4.54 -14.74 24.61
C LYS A 97 4.70 -16.22 24.29
N ASN A 98 5.53 -16.57 23.30
CA ASN A 98 5.84 -17.96 22.99
C ASN A 98 6.65 -18.60 24.14
N ASN A 99 6.22 -19.76 24.63
CA ASN A 99 6.73 -20.42 25.83
C ASN A 99 8.07 -21.18 25.61
N LEU A 100 9.01 -20.57 24.88
CA LEU A 100 10.23 -21.23 24.39
C LEU A 100 11.12 -21.78 25.51
N LYS A 101 11.27 -21.04 26.60
CA LYS A 101 12.14 -21.42 27.74
C LYS A 101 11.77 -22.77 28.35
N ASN A 102 10.47 -23.08 28.43
CA ASN A 102 10.00 -24.36 28.97
C ASN A 102 10.41 -25.53 28.06
N ILE A 103 10.34 -25.33 26.74
CA ILE A 103 10.72 -26.33 25.75
C ILE A 103 12.24 -26.50 25.73
N GLU A 104 13.01 -25.41 25.77
CA GLU A 104 14.48 -25.41 25.91
C GLU A 104 14.94 -26.18 27.16
N GLU A 105 14.39 -25.87 28.34
CA GLU A 105 14.73 -26.56 29.59
C GLU A 105 14.34 -28.05 29.61
N HIS A 106 13.35 -28.47 28.81
CA HIS A 106 12.98 -29.87 28.65
C HIS A 106 13.87 -30.58 27.63
N LEU A 107 14.26 -29.87 26.56
CA LEU A 107 15.13 -30.33 25.50
C LEU A 107 16.54 -30.61 26.01
N ASP A 108 17.15 -29.66 26.74
CA ASP A 108 18.48 -29.81 27.34
C ASP A 108 18.56 -31.07 28.21
N LYS A 109 17.57 -31.29 29.08
CA LYS A 109 17.49 -32.50 29.93
C LYS A 109 17.43 -33.79 29.12
N VAL A 110 16.77 -33.78 27.95
CA VAL A 110 16.65 -34.95 27.07
C VAL A 110 17.93 -35.17 26.25
N LEU A 111 18.58 -34.09 25.78
CA LEU A 111 19.86 -34.15 25.05
C LEU A 111 21.03 -34.57 25.96
N GLU A 112 21.05 -34.11 27.21
CA GLU A 112 22.00 -34.58 28.24
C GLU A 112 21.82 -36.08 28.54
N THR A 113 20.59 -36.60 28.48
CA THR A 113 20.35 -38.05 28.56
C THR A 113 20.61 -38.75 27.23
N LYS A 114 21.90 -38.95 26.89
CA LYS A 114 22.31 -39.95 25.88
C LYS A 114 21.58 -41.27 26.18
N SER A 115 20.80 -41.76 25.22
CA SER A 115 19.95 -42.92 25.44
C SER A 115 20.76 -44.19 25.69
N THR A 116 20.87 -44.58 26.96
CA THR A 116 21.54 -45.80 27.42
C THR A 116 20.84 -47.08 26.99
N ILE A 117 19.63 -46.96 26.43
CA ILE A 117 18.83 -48.06 25.87
C ILE A 117 19.25 -48.32 24.41
N LEU A 118 19.58 -47.28 23.64
CA LEU A 118 19.97 -47.41 22.23
C LEU A 118 21.49 -47.54 22.05
N PHE A 119 22.27 -46.79 22.83
CA PHE A 119 23.73 -46.73 22.68
C PHE A 119 24.46 -47.04 24.00
N ASP A 120 25.55 -47.79 23.91
CA ASP A 120 26.46 -48.04 25.03
C ASP A 120 27.35 -46.82 25.34
N ALA A 121 28.11 -46.89 26.43
CA ALA A 121 29.04 -45.83 26.85
C ALA A 121 30.17 -45.53 25.84
N LYS A 122 30.31 -46.35 24.78
CA LYS A 122 31.24 -46.16 23.66
C LYS A 122 30.53 -45.75 22.37
N ASN A 123 29.25 -45.38 22.44
CA ASN A 123 28.40 -44.94 21.35
C ASN A 123 28.11 -46.02 20.28
N ASN A 124 28.17 -47.31 20.65
CA ASN A 124 27.76 -48.43 19.79
C ASN A 124 26.33 -48.87 20.12
N ASP A 125 25.61 -49.43 19.15
CA ASP A 125 24.30 -50.06 19.39
C ASP A 125 24.37 -51.07 20.56
N THR A 126 23.42 -50.96 21.50
CA THR A 126 23.21 -51.92 22.60
C THR A 126 22.83 -53.32 22.08
N LYS A 127 22.83 -54.33 22.96
CA LYS A 127 22.42 -55.69 22.57
C LYS A 127 20.93 -55.72 22.20
N GLU A 128 20.15 -54.93 22.93
CA GLU A 128 18.72 -54.71 22.81
C GLU A 128 18.40 -54.04 21.47
N PHE A 129 19.12 -52.97 21.10
CA PHE A 129 18.92 -52.30 19.82
C PHE A 129 19.41 -53.14 18.62
N LYS A 130 20.47 -53.94 18.77
CA LYS A 130 20.88 -54.94 17.76
C LYS A 130 19.83 -56.04 17.57
N ALA A 131 19.23 -56.53 18.66
CA ALA A 131 18.14 -57.49 18.60
C ALA A 131 16.91 -56.90 17.90
N TYR A 132 16.53 -55.66 18.23
CA TYR A 132 15.46 -54.93 17.55
C TYR A 132 15.68 -54.85 16.04
N LYS A 133 16.85 -54.38 15.59
CA LYS A 133 17.17 -54.29 14.15
C LYS A 133 17.06 -55.66 13.45
N LYS A 134 17.62 -56.71 14.06
CA LYS A 134 17.55 -58.08 13.53
C LYS A 134 16.12 -58.59 13.39
N TYR A 135 15.31 -58.51 14.45
CA TYR A 135 13.95 -59.05 14.43
C TYR A 135 13.00 -58.20 13.57
N ARG A 136 13.24 -56.88 13.45
CA ARG A 136 12.58 -56.03 12.47
C ARG A 136 12.81 -56.53 11.04
N THR A 137 14.06 -56.77 10.64
CA THR A 137 14.37 -57.30 9.30
C THR A 137 13.76 -58.68 9.04
N ASN A 138 13.71 -59.55 10.05
CA ASN A 138 13.03 -60.85 9.93
C ASN A 138 11.52 -60.68 9.64
N HIS A 139 10.85 -59.76 10.35
CA HIS A 139 9.44 -59.45 10.11
C HIS A 139 9.20 -58.79 8.75
N GLU A 140 10.04 -57.81 8.35
CA GLU A 140 9.99 -57.19 7.02
C GLU A 140 10.16 -58.24 5.90
N THR A 141 11.03 -59.25 6.11
CA THR A 141 11.20 -60.37 5.17
C THR A 141 9.95 -61.27 5.13
N ALA A 142 9.33 -61.57 6.27
CA ALA A 142 8.09 -62.35 6.31
C ALA A 142 6.92 -61.64 5.61
N VAL A 143 6.82 -60.30 5.74
CA VAL A 143 5.84 -59.48 5.01
C VAL A 143 6.14 -59.51 3.51
N ASN A 144 7.39 -59.28 3.08
CA ASN A 144 7.76 -59.31 1.67
C ASN A 144 7.49 -60.68 1.02
N ASN A 145 7.74 -61.78 1.73
CA ASN A 145 7.42 -63.13 1.25
C ASN A 145 5.91 -63.33 1.01
N ILE A 146 5.04 -62.72 1.84
CA ILE A 146 3.59 -62.71 1.58
C ILE A 146 3.29 -61.88 0.32
N THR A 147 3.89 -60.69 0.16
CA THR A 147 3.69 -59.86 -1.04
C THR A 147 4.07 -60.61 -2.32
N THR A 148 5.25 -61.24 -2.36
CA THR A 148 5.68 -62.04 -3.51
C THR A 148 4.80 -63.28 -3.73
N HIS A 149 4.26 -63.90 -2.67
CA HIS A 149 3.31 -65.02 -2.82
C HIS A 149 1.95 -64.58 -3.37
N LEU A 150 1.49 -63.37 -3.03
CA LEU A 150 0.25 -62.79 -3.56
C LEU A 150 0.34 -62.52 -5.07
N GLU A 151 1.52 -62.10 -5.56
CA GLU A 151 1.78 -61.87 -7.00
C GLU A 151 1.65 -63.15 -7.86
N LEU A 152 1.71 -64.34 -7.25
CA LEU A 152 1.58 -65.63 -7.97
C LEU A 152 0.12 -66.04 -8.23
N PHE A 153 -0.86 -65.39 -7.59
CA PHE A 153 -2.27 -65.82 -7.63
C PHE A 153 -2.90 -65.73 -9.04
N ASP A 154 -2.55 -64.69 -9.80
CA ASP A 154 -3.11 -64.42 -11.13
C ASP A 154 -2.72 -65.47 -12.20
N GLY A 155 -1.75 -66.34 -11.89
CA GLY A 155 -1.27 -67.41 -12.78
C GLY A 155 -1.81 -68.81 -12.48
N LEU A 156 -2.83 -68.96 -11.61
CA LEU A 156 -3.34 -70.26 -11.17
C LEU A 156 -4.66 -70.62 -11.85
N ASP A 157 -4.66 -71.68 -12.67
CA ASP A 157 -5.83 -72.09 -13.43
C ASP A 157 -6.70 -73.14 -12.69
N THR A 158 -6.09 -74.06 -11.93
CA THR A 158 -6.81 -75.18 -11.30
C THR A 158 -7.19 -74.97 -9.84
N ASP A 159 -8.21 -75.69 -9.37
CA ASP A 159 -8.66 -75.63 -7.97
C ASP A 159 -7.64 -76.25 -6.99
N GLU A 160 -6.85 -77.23 -7.44
CA GLU A 160 -5.80 -77.87 -6.62
C GLU A 160 -4.61 -76.92 -6.39
N GLU A 161 -4.20 -76.18 -7.43
CA GLU A 161 -3.20 -75.10 -7.31
C GLU A 161 -3.67 -73.99 -6.36
N LYS A 162 -4.93 -73.56 -6.47
CA LYS A 162 -5.53 -72.53 -5.60
C LYS A 162 -5.59 -72.97 -4.13
N ASN A 163 -5.91 -74.24 -3.87
CA ASN A 163 -5.92 -74.80 -2.51
C ASN A 163 -4.49 -74.86 -1.92
N ASN A 164 -3.51 -75.38 -2.66
CA ASN A 164 -2.11 -75.42 -2.22
C ASN A 164 -1.54 -74.00 -1.99
N TRP A 165 -1.84 -73.06 -2.88
CA TRP A 165 -1.47 -71.65 -2.71
C TRP A 165 -2.08 -71.03 -1.43
N ASN A 166 -3.33 -71.37 -1.11
CA ASN A 166 -4.01 -70.88 0.09
C ASN A 166 -3.41 -71.48 1.38
N ASP A 167 -3.06 -72.77 1.38
CA ASP A 167 -2.35 -73.41 2.50
C ASP A 167 -0.97 -72.78 2.74
N GLN A 168 -0.25 -72.45 1.66
CA GLN A 168 1.01 -71.71 1.72
C GLN A 168 0.81 -70.28 2.25
N LEU A 169 -0.26 -69.58 1.85
CA LEU A 169 -0.60 -68.25 2.37
C LEU A 169 -0.93 -68.28 3.87
N ILE A 170 -1.62 -69.33 4.35
CA ILE A 170 -1.88 -69.55 5.78
C ILE A 170 -0.56 -69.79 6.52
N HIS A 171 0.34 -70.61 5.98
CA HIS A 171 1.66 -70.84 6.56
C HIS A 171 2.51 -69.56 6.64
N LEU A 172 2.56 -68.77 5.56
CA LEU A 172 3.27 -67.49 5.53
C LEU A 172 2.69 -66.47 6.51
N ASN A 173 1.36 -66.40 6.66
CA ASN A 173 0.73 -65.56 7.68
C ASN A 173 1.11 -66.00 9.10
N ASN A 174 1.16 -67.31 9.38
CA ASN A 174 1.63 -67.81 10.67
C ASN A 174 3.10 -67.44 10.95
N ILE A 175 3.97 -67.44 9.92
CA ILE A 175 5.36 -66.96 10.04
C ILE A 175 5.41 -65.44 10.30
N LYS A 176 4.56 -64.65 9.65
CA LYS A 176 4.46 -63.20 9.89
C LYS A 176 4.01 -62.89 11.33
N GLU A 177 2.97 -63.55 11.84
CA GLU A 177 2.52 -63.38 13.24
C GLU A 177 3.57 -63.87 14.25
N LEU A 178 4.29 -64.96 13.95
CA LEU A 178 5.40 -65.45 14.77
C LEU A 178 6.55 -64.43 14.81
N THR A 179 7.02 -63.95 13.65
CA THR A 179 8.13 -62.98 13.58
C THR A 179 7.75 -61.63 14.20
N PHE A 180 6.48 -61.21 14.12
CA PHE A 180 5.96 -60.04 14.84
C PHE A 180 6.02 -60.25 16.36
N SER A 181 5.57 -61.41 16.84
CA SER A 181 5.62 -61.79 18.26
C SER A 181 7.06 -61.90 18.77
N GLU A 182 7.98 -62.45 17.97
CA GLU A 182 9.41 -62.48 18.29
C GLU A 182 10.02 -61.07 18.30
N TRP A 183 9.66 -60.19 17.38
CA TRP A 183 10.13 -58.80 17.39
C TRP A 183 9.64 -58.06 18.63
N LYS A 184 8.39 -58.30 19.05
CA LYS A 184 7.84 -57.73 20.28
C LYS A 184 8.57 -58.23 21.54
N VAL A 185 8.73 -59.55 21.69
CA VAL A 185 9.23 -60.17 22.93
C VAL A 185 10.76 -60.27 22.96
N LYS A 186 11.40 -60.75 21.88
CA LYS A 186 12.86 -60.97 21.80
C LYS A 186 13.60 -59.78 21.18
N GLY A 187 12.92 -59.00 20.35
CA GLY A 187 13.44 -57.78 19.71
C GLY A 187 13.15 -56.49 20.49
N TYR A 188 12.56 -56.55 21.69
CA TYR A 188 12.29 -55.40 22.56
C TYR A 188 11.52 -54.24 21.88
N LYS A 189 10.68 -54.53 20.88
CA LYS A 189 9.99 -53.54 20.02
C LYS A 189 9.40 -52.37 20.80
N ASP A 190 8.54 -52.65 21.78
CA ASP A 190 7.80 -51.63 22.53
C ASP A 190 8.72 -50.68 23.32
N ILE A 191 9.87 -51.17 23.82
CA ILE A 191 10.85 -50.39 24.58
C ILE A 191 11.66 -49.50 23.63
N ILE A 192 12.15 -50.08 22.54
CA ILE A 192 12.98 -49.38 21.56
C ILE A 192 12.16 -48.33 20.78
N GLU A 193 10.93 -48.65 20.38
CA GLU A 193 10.05 -47.69 19.70
C GLU A 193 9.64 -46.54 20.62
N LYS A 194 9.39 -46.80 21.91
CA LYS A 194 9.11 -45.74 22.90
C LYS A 194 10.28 -44.77 23.05
N GLU A 195 11.50 -45.29 23.06
CA GLU A 195 12.72 -44.48 23.20
C GLU A 195 13.06 -43.74 21.89
N LEU A 196 12.90 -44.39 20.72
CA LEU A 196 13.00 -43.71 19.43
C LEU A 196 11.95 -42.61 19.27
N ALA A 197 10.71 -42.83 19.72
CA ALA A 197 9.67 -41.81 19.74
C ALA A 197 10.00 -40.63 20.68
N LYS A 198 10.67 -40.89 21.81
CA LYS A 198 11.18 -39.85 22.71
C LYS A 198 12.26 -39.01 22.02
N ILE A 199 13.20 -39.64 21.31
CA ILE A 199 14.27 -38.94 20.57
C ILE A 199 13.70 -38.15 19.39
N ASN A 200 12.81 -38.73 18.60
CA ASN A 200 12.18 -38.03 17.47
C ASN A 200 11.42 -36.78 17.95
N LYS A 201 10.69 -36.87 19.07
CA LYS A 201 10.05 -35.70 19.69
C LYS A 201 11.05 -34.64 20.18
N ALA A 202 12.23 -35.05 20.65
CA ALA A 202 13.30 -34.10 20.98
C ALA A 202 13.82 -33.40 19.72
N THR A 203 14.06 -34.13 18.63
CA THR A 203 14.49 -33.56 17.34
C THR A 203 13.44 -32.63 16.72
N GLU A 204 12.15 -32.94 16.87
CA GLU A 204 11.05 -32.04 16.49
C GLU A 204 11.04 -30.76 17.35
N ALA A 205 11.36 -30.88 18.64
CA ALA A 205 11.49 -29.74 19.56
C ALA A 205 12.74 -28.89 19.28
N ASP A 206 13.90 -29.50 19.00
CA ASP A 206 15.11 -28.83 18.49
C ASP A 206 14.78 -27.94 17.29
N LEU A 207 14.12 -28.54 16.29
CA LEU A 207 13.75 -27.85 15.05
C LEU A 207 12.76 -26.70 15.32
N TYR A 208 11.76 -26.94 16.19
CA TYR A 208 10.80 -25.92 16.58
C TYR A 208 11.45 -24.73 17.31
N VAL A 209 12.31 -25.00 18.30
CA VAL A 209 13.06 -23.97 19.04
C VAL A 209 13.94 -23.18 18.07
N ALA A 210 14.68 -23.85 17.20
CA ALA A 210 15.50 -23.20 16.18
C ALA A 210 14.67 -22.32 15.22
N MET A 211 13.50 -22.80 14.78
CA MET A 211 12.58 -22.02 13.92
C MET A 211 12.00 -20.80 14.64
N ALA A 212 11.57 -20.94 15.89
CA ALA A 212 10.98 -19.86 16.66
C ALA A 212 12.01 -18.81 17.09
N GLN A 213 13.21 -19.24 17.50
CA GLN A 213 14.32 -18.32 17.79
C GLN A 213 14.83 -17.63 16.52
N ASN A 214 14.87 -18.32 15.38
CA ASN A 214 15.17 -17.69 14.09
C ASN A 214 14.12 -16.64 13.72
N ALA A 215 12.82 -16.95 13.89
CA ALA A 215 11.74 -16.00 13.66
C ALA A 215 11.86 -14.76 14.56
N LYS A 216 12.16 -14.95 15.85
CA LYS A 216 12.40 -13.87 16.81
C LYS A 216 13.62 -13.02 16.45
N ASN A 217 14.78 -13.64 16.26
CA ASN A 217 16.02 -12.95 15.87
C ASN A 217 15.86 -12.16 14.57
N THR A 218 15.15 -12.71 13.58
CA THR A 218 14.90 -12.06 12.28
C THR A 218 13.93 -10.88 12.41
N PHE A 219 12.96 -10.97 13.34
CA PHE A 219 12.06 -9.87 13.65
C PHE A 219 12.77 -8.72 14.37
N GLU A 220 13.54 -9.03 15.43
CA GLU A 220 14.32 -8.04 16.19
C GLU A 220 15.39 -7.38 15.31
N ALA A 221 16.13 -8.15 14.48
CA ALA A 221 17.16 -7.61 13.59
C ALA A 221 16.59 -6.78 12.42
N ALA A 222 15.30 -6.91 12.10
CA ALA A 222 14.60 -6.12 11.09
C ALA A 222 13.88 -4.88 11.66
N GLU A 223 13.89 -4.72 12.99
CA GLU A 223 13.28 -3.59 13.68
C GLU A 223 14.01 -2.29 13.36
N LYS A 224 13.24 -1.24 13.11
CA LYS A 224 13.73 0.13 12.92
C LYS A 224 12.99 1.07 13.85
N THR A 225 13.65 2.17 14.21
CA THR A 225 13.01 3.28 14.92
C THR A 225 12.31 4.20 13.92
N ASP A 226 11.03 4.44 14.12
CA ASP A 226 10.24 5.45 13.41
C ASP A 226 10.84 6.85 13.67
N VAL A 227 10.97 7.65 12.61
CA VAL A 227 11.54 9.00 12.69
C VAL A 227 10.57 9.98 13.35
N ILE A 228 9.26 9.71 13.30
CA ILE A 228 8.22 10.62 13.79
C ILE A 228 7.90 10.36 15.27
N ASN A 229 7.55 9.12 15.62
CA ASN A 229 7.06 8.78 16.95
C ASN A 229 8.11 8.09 17.84
N ASN A 230 9.31 7.78 17.32
CA ASN A 230 10.30 6.88 17.94
C ASN A 230 9.74 5.49 18.29
N ALA A 231 8.62 5.10 17.68
CA ALA A 231 8.04 3.78 17.79
C ALA A 231 8.85 2.76 16.97
N SER A 232 8.73 1.48 17.32
CA SER A 232 9.33 0.42 16.52
C SER A 232 8.51 0.11 15.26
N ILE A 233 9.17 -0.11 14.14
CA ILE A 233 8.53 -0.39 12.85
C ILE A 233 9.32 -1.40 12.00
N HIS A 234 8.59 -2.13 11.15
CA HIS A 234 9.13 -3.15 10.27
C HIS A 234 8.77 -2.88 8.80
N ASP A 235 9.80 -2.67 7.96
CA ASP A 235 9.65 -2.33 6.54
C ASP A 235 8.85 -3.39 5.74
N ILE A 236 8.19 -2.94 4.67
CA ILE A 236 7.59 -3.79 3.64
C ILE A 236 8.36 -3.57 2.32
N ASN A 237 8.61 -4.66 1.59
CA ASN A 237 9.14 -4.62 0.23
C ASN A 237 8.08 -5.12 -0.77
N PHE A 238 8.29 -4.86 -2.06
CA PHE A 238 7.33 -5.19 -3.12
C PHE A 238 7.94 -6.15 -4.14
N ILE A 239 7.12 -7.02 -4.73
CA ILE A 239 7.48 -7.87 -5.87
C ILE A 239 6.40 -7.72 -6.96
N PRO A 240 6.77 -7.31 -8.20
CA PRO A 240 8.07 -6.71 -8.57
C PRO A 240 8.32 -5.41 -7.78
N TYR A 241 9.57 -4.95 -7.69
CA TYR A 241 9.93 -3.73 -6.93
C TYR A 241 9.89 -2.45 -7.80
N ASP A 242 9.90 -2.64 -9.11
CA ASP A 242 10.00 -1.65 -10.19
C ASP A 242 8.65 -1.42 -10.91
N PHE A 243 7.54 -1.89 -10.33
CA PHE A 243 6.20 -1.84 -10.93
C PHE A 243 5.66 -0.44 -11.27
N MET A 244 6.33 0.63 -10.85
CA MET A 244 6.02 2.02 -11.22
C MET A 244 6.59 2.43 -12.59
N GLU A 245 7.64 1.74 -13.02
CA GLU A 245 8.44 2.01 -14.21
C GLU A 245 8.24 0.94 -15.27
N ASN A 246 8.12 -0.31 -14.84
CA ASN A 246 7.97 -1.46 -15.70
C ASN A 246 6.52 -1.64 -16.16
N GLU A 247 6.19 -1.05 -17.30
CA GLU A 247 4.89 -1.16 -17.95
C GLU A 247 4.51 -2.62 -18.32
N SER A 248 5.47 -3.55 -18.43
CA SER A 248 5.15 -4.96 -18.75
C SER A 248 4.40 -5.71 -17.63
N GLY A 249 4.42 -5.19 -16.40
CA GLY A 249 3.63 -5.70 -15.28
C GLY A 249 2.18 -5.20 -15.24
N TRP A 250 1.77 -4.34 -16.18
CA TRP A 250 0.44 -3.73 -16.24
C TRP A 250 -0.39 -4.30 -17.38
N ASN A 251 -1.62 -4.68 -17.07
CA ASN A 251 -2.56 -5.26 -18.02
C ASN A 251 -3.70 -4.27 -18.30
N SER A 252 -3.88 -3.87 -19.54
CA SER A 252 -5.03 -3.04 -19.96
C SER A 252 -6.31 -3.88 -19.99
N MET A 253 -7.41 -3.29 -19.53
CA MET A 253 -8.75 -3.88 -19.64
C MET A 253 -9.80 -2.82 -19.94
N ARG A 254 -10.86 -3.25 -20.62
CA ARG A 254 -12.06 -2.48 -20.89
C ARG A 254 -13.27 -3.32 -20.51
N ILE A 255 -14.18 -2.75 -19.73
CA ILE A 255 -15.42 -3.39 -19.28
C ILE A 255 -16.59 -2.58 -19.82
N GLU A 256 -17.44 -3.19 -20.65
CA GLU A 256 -18.63 -2.56 -21.22
C GLU A 256 -19.79 -2.58 -20.19
N LYS A 257 -20.78 -1.68 -20.35
CA LYS A 257 -21.93 -1.53 -19.44
C LYS A 257 -22.62 -2.85 -19.09
N SER A 258 -22.94 -3.67 -20.09
CA SER A 258 -23.63 -4.96 -19.90
C SER A 258 -22.83 -5.93 -19.02
N GLU A 259 -21.50 -5.95 -19.16
CA GLU A 259 -20.61 -6.76 -18.32
C GLU A 259 -20.52 -6.18 -16.91
N LEU A 260 -20.39 -4.86 -16.76
CA LEU A 260 -20.41 -4.17 -15.46
C LEU A 260 -21.70 -4.46 -14.66
N GLU A 261 -22.85 -4.54 -15.33
CA GLU A 261 -24.13 -4.89 -14.70
C GLU A 261 -24.21 -6.36 -14.29
N GLY A 262 -23.66 -7.27 -15.10
CA GLY A 262 -23.52 -8.69 -14.75
C GLY A 262 -22.62 -8.89 -13.53
N LEU A 263 -21.41 -8.32 -13.55
CA LEU A 263 -20.42 -8.38 -12.47
C LEU A 263 -20.95 -7.79 -11.15
N HIS A 264 -21.68 -6.68 -11.20
CA HIS A 264 -22.32 -6.14 -10.01
C HIS A 264 -23.40 -7.08 -9.46
N SER A 265 -24.18 -7.72 -10.34
CA SER A 265 -25.22 -8.66 -9.93
C SER A 265 -24.64 -9.92 -9.30
N GLU A 266 -23.52 -10.41 -9.81
CA GLU A 266 -22.69 -11.47 -9.21
C GLU A 266 -22.15 -11.07 -7.83
N ALA A 267 -21.62 -9.84 -7.70
CA ALA A 267 -21.05 -9.33 -6.46
C ALA A 267 -22.09 -8.97 -5.38
N LYS A 268 -23.37 -8.83 -5.73
CA LYS A 268 -24.42 -8.27 -4.86
C LYS A 268 -24.50 -8.96 -3.50
N ASN A 269 -24.46 -10.30 -3.47
CA ASN A 269 -24.54 -11.08 -2.24
C ASN A 269 -23.26 -11.03 -1.39
N ALA A 270 -22.12 -10.65 -1.99
CA ALA A 270 -20.84 -10.52 -1.30
C ALA A 270 -20.60 -9.10 -0.73
N THR A 271 -21.46 -8.13 -1.05
CA THR A 271 -21.27 -6.70 -0.71
C THR A 271 -22.34 -6.11 0.21
N GLU A 272 -23.34 -6.88 0.64
CA GLU A 272 -24.39 -6.42 1.57
C GLU A 272 -23.86 -5.93 2.93
N ASN A 273 -22.61 -6.29 3.27
CA ASN A 273 -21.95 -5.95 4.55
C ASN A 273 -20.80 -4.93 4.40
N LEU A 274 -20.82 -4.09 3.36
CA LEU A 274 -19.89 -2.95 3.26
C LEU A 274 -20.31 -1.78 4.19
N PRO A 275 -19.37 -0.97 4.70
CA PRO A 275 -19.70 0.17 5.56
C PRO A 275 -20.71 1.13 4.93
N SER A 276 -21.81 1.41 5.64
CA SER A 276 -22.95 2.17 5.11
C SER A 276 -22.61 3.65 4.88
N GLU A 277 -21.60 4.19 5.57
CA GLU A 277 -21.11 5.55 5.38
C GLU A 277 -20.61 5.77 3.94
N ILE A 278 -19.92 4.78 3.37
CA ILE A 278 -19.32 4.84 2.03
C ILE A 278 -20.38 4.58 0.94
N LEU A 279 -21.44 3.83 1.27
CA LEU A 279 -22.58 3.59 0.38
C LEU A 279 -23.56 4.79 0.30
N SER A 280 -23.45 5.78 1.20
CA SER A 280 -24.42 6.88 1.39
C SER A 280 -24.28 8.10 0.45
N ILE A 281 -23.52 7.97 -0.62
CA ILE A 281 -23.32 9.01 -1.64
C ILE A 281 -24.22 8.70 -2.84
N ASP A 282 -24.97 9.70 -3.32
CA ASP A 282 -25.80 9.54 -4.52
C ASP A 282 -24.92 9.46 -5.78
N TYR A 283 -24.68 8.23 -6.22
CA TYR A 283 -23.84 7.91 -7.36
C TYR A 283 -24.64 7.88 -8.66
N ASP A 284 -24.67 8.99 -9.41
CA ASP A 284 -25.21 8.98 -10.78
C ASP A 284 -24.25 8.30 -11.77
N GLU A 285 -24.23 6.97 -11.70
CA GLU A 285 -23.49 6.09 -12.62
C GLU A 285 -24.30 5.79 -13.90
N SER A 286 -25.48 6.40 -14.11
CA SER A 286 -26.36 6.10 -15.25
C SER A 286 -25.72 6.46 -16.60
N MET A 287 -24.91 7.51 -16.61
CA MET A 287 -24.21 8.12 -17.74
C MET A 287 -23.03 7.29 -18.27
N ILE A 288 -22.63 6.23 -17.56
CA ILE A 288 -21.46 5.41 -17.88
C ILE A 288 -21.82 4.34 -18.91
N GLU A 289 -21.00 4.25 -19.96
CA GLU A 289 -21.11 3.28 -21.05
C GLU A 289 -20.05 2.18 -20.96
N ALA A 290 -18.83 2.53 -20.52
CA ALA A 290 -17.75 1.58 -20.31
C ALA A 290 -16.69 2.15 -19.36
N VAL A 291 -15.81 1.27 -18.86
CA VAL A 291 -14.66 1.63 -18.03
C VAL A 291 -13.39 1.05 -18.67
N GLU A 292 -12.40 1.90 -18.93
CA GLU A 292 -11.05 1.50 -19.32
C GLU A 292 -10.08 1.76 -18.17
N LEU A 293 -9.20 0.81 -17.87
CA LEU A 293 -8.14 0.96 -16.88
C LEU A 293 -6.99 -0.02 -17.15
N GLU A 294 -5.87 0.20 -16.48
CA GLU A 294 -4.77 -0.76 -16.39
C GLU A 294 -4.69 -1.31 -14.95
N TYR A 295 -4.40 -2.61 -14.78
CA TYR A 295 -4.29 -3.24 -13.47
C TYR A 295 -2.99 -4.04 -13.30
N SER A 296 -2.59 -4.23 -12.05
CA SER A 296 -1.45 -5.08 -11.66
C SER A 296 -1.66 -5.67 -10.26
N PHE A 297 -1.11 -6.87 -10.04
CA PHE A 297 -1.07 -7.53 -8.73
C PHE A 297 0.34 -7.47 -8.17
N VAL A 298 0.52 -6.81 -7.02
CA VAL A 298 1.85 -6.56 -6.44
C VAL A 298 1.97 -7.25 -5.08
N HIS A 299 2.90 -8.17 -4.94
CA HIS A 299 3.08 -8.93 -3.71
C HIS A 299 3.85 -8.14 -2.64
N LEU A 300 3.39 -8.25 -1.39
CA LEU A 300 4.02 -7.66 -0.21
C LEU A 300 5.02 -8.66 0.38
N LYS A 301 6.32 -8.37 0.23
CA LYS A 301 7.41 -9.16 0.79
C LYS A 301 7.82 -8.63 2.16
N ARG A 302 7.62 -9.44 3.19
CA ARG A 302 8.08 -9.20 4.57
C ARG A 302 9.17 -10.21 4.89
N SER A 303 10.40 -9.75 5.07
CA SER A 303 11.53 -10.61 5.48
C SER A 303 11.47 -11.02 6.95
N TRP A 304 10.74 -10.25 7.76
CA TRP A 304 10.62 -10.40 9.21
C TRP A 304 9.44 -11.28 9.66
N PHE A 305 8.47 -11.56 8.78
CA PHE A 305 7.28 -12.32 9.12
C PHE A 305 7.42 -13.78 8.68
N ASN A 306 7.50 -14.69 9.65
CA ASN A 306 7.52 -16.13 9.42
C ASN A 306 6.42 -16.81 10.26
N LYS A 307 5.35 -17.24 9.61
CA LYS A 307 4.23 -17.90 10.30
C LYS A 307 4.44 -19.37 10.63
N ASN A 308 5.48 -20.02 10.10
CA ASN A 308 5.58 -21.48 10.10
C ASN A 308 5.77 -22.07 11.50
N PHE A 309 6.42 -21.36 12.43
CA PHE A 309 6.57 -21.84 13.80
C PHE A 309 5.21 -21.95 14.52
N MET A 310 4.25 -21.05 14.24
CA MET A 310 2.88 -21.10 14.80
C MET A 310 2.07 -22.30 14.31
N LEU A 311 2.50 -22.97 13.25
CA LEU A 311 1.84 -24.15 12.68
C LEU A 311 2.37 -25.47 13.27
N SER A 312 3.40 -25.41 14.13
CA SER A 312 3.94 -26.56 14.83
C SER A 312 2.94 -27.12 15.84
N SER A 313 2.94 -28.44 16.03
CA SER A 313 2.26 -29.11 17.14
C SER A 313 2.83 -28.74 18.52
N LEU A 314 4.04 -28.17 18.56
CA LEU A 314 4.74 -27.70 19.75
C LEU A 314 4.53 -26.21 20.05
N PHE A 315 3.74 -25.50 19.23
CA PHE A 315 3.40 -24.11 19.48
C PHE A 315 2.33 -24.00 20.57
N GLU A 316 2.66 -23.35 21.68
CA GLU A 316 1.75 -23.10 22.80
C GLU A 316 1.21 -21.67 22.78
N TRP A 317 -0.10 -21.52 22.99
CA TRP A 317 -0.76 -20.22 23.08
C TRP A 317 -1.68 -20.13 24.29
N ASN A 318 -1.20 -19.48 25.34
CA ASN A 318 -1.86 -19.45 26.66
C ASN A 318 -2.66 -18.14 26.91
N GLU A 319 -2.82 -17.29 25.91
CA GLU A 319 -3.56 -16.02 26.04
C GLU A 319 -5.08 -16.19 25.78
N PRO A 320 -5.94 -15.41 26.45
CA PRO A 320 -7.40 -15.50 26.29
C PRO A 320 -7.88 -15.28 24.85
N LYS A 321 -7.21 -14.41 24.09
CA LYS A 321 -7.57 -14.09 22.70
C LYS A 321 -6.83 -15.03 21.75
N LYS A 322 -7.58 -15.85 21.00
CA LYS A 322 -7.05 -16.86 20.07
C LYS A 322 -6.33 -16.22 18.88
N ILE A 323 -5.37 -16.92 18.27
CA ILE A 323 -4.68 -16.43 17.07
C ILE A 323 -5.57 -16.54 15.83
N SER A 324 -5.99 -17.75 15.45
CA SER A 324 -6.93 -18.04 14.35
C SER A 324 -7.63 -19.39 14.57
N ASP A 325 -8.89 -19.50 14.14
CA ASP A 325 -9.63 -20.78 14.06
C ASP A 325 -9.56 -21.46 12.68
N GLY A 326 -8.94 -20.80 11.68
CA GLY A 326 -8.85 -21.28 10.30
C GLY A 326 -10.05 -20.95 9.40
N GLN A 327 -11.07 -20.22 9.89
CA GLN A 327 -12.31 -19.95 9.14
C GLN A 327 -12.80 -18.50 9.30
N THR A 328 -12.87 -18.01 10.54
CA THR A 328 -13.54 -16.76 10.91
C THR A 328 -12.59 -15.57 10.80
N ILE A 329 -12.98 -14.53 10.05
CA ILE A 329 -12.26 -13.26 10.01
C ILE A 329 -13.03 -12.21 10.83
N SER A 330 -12.65 -12.06 12.09
CA SER A 330 -13.24 -11.08 13.01
C SER A 330 -12.20 -10.52 13.98
N ASN A 331 -12.57 -9.43 14.65
CA ASN A 331 -11.81 -8.84 15.75
C ASN A 331 -11.69 -9.73 16.99
N ASP A 332 -12.35 -10.89 17.05
CA ASP A 332 -12.25 -11.83 18.18
C ASP A 332 -10.92 -12.61 18.15
N PHE A 333 -10.28 -12.66 16.98
CA PHE A 333 -8.99 -13.31 16.74
C PHE A 333 -7.85 -12.27 16.72
N LYS A 334 -6.63 -12.68 17.09
CA LYS A 334 -5.43 -11.82 16.99
C LYS A 334 -4.92 -11.71 15.56
N LEU A 335 -4.90 -12.82 14.82
CA LEU A 335 -4.40 -12.87 13.45
C LEU A 335 -5.21 -13.85 12.59
N PRO A 336 -6.47 -13.51 12.23
CA PRO A 336 -7.31 -14.40 11.42
C PRO A 336 -6.84 -14.48 9.95
N ALA A 337 -6.28 -13.38 9.42
CA ALA A 337 -5.66 -13.29 8.11
C ALA A 337 -4.65 -12.13 8.08
N PHE A 338 -3.83 -12.02 7.03
CA PHE A 338 -2.90 -10.89 6.84
C PHE A 338 -2.76 -10.49 5.36
N PRO A 339 -2.48 -9.22 5.02
CA PRO A 339 -2.44 -8.78 3.61
C PRO A 339 -1.21 -9.31 2.88
N LYS A 340 -1.39 -9.91 1.70
CA LYS A 340 -0.34 -10.59 0.91
C LYS A 340 -0.06 -9.92 -0.43
N THR A 341 -1.10 -9.48 -1.14
CA THR A 341 -0.99 -8.91 -2.49
C THR A 341 -1.90 -7.69 -2.62
N MET A 342 -1.39 -6.60 -3.17
CA MET A 342 -2.20 -5.43 -3.53
C MET A 342 -2.85 -5.63 -4.90
N MET A 343 -4.13 -5.28 -5.02
CA MET A 343 -4.77 -5.05 -6.31
C MET A 343 -4.67 -3.56 -6.64
N LEU A 344 -3.84 -3.21 -7.63
CA LEU A 344 -3.68 -1.83 -8.07
C LEU A 344 -4.31 -1.63 -9.43
N MET A 345 -4.92 -0.46 -9.63
CA MET A 345 -5.29 0.05 -10.96
C MET A 345 -4.67 1.43 -11.22
N LYS A 346 -4.47 1.78 -12.48
CA LYS A 346 -4.06 3.12 -12.93
C LYS A 346 -4.77 3.48 -14.25
N ASN A 347 -4.58 4.70 -14.74
CA ASN A 347 -5.11 5.18 -16.02
C ASN A 347 -6.64 5.02 -16.21
N LEU A 348 -7.40 5.11 -15.11
CA LEU A 348 -8.86 4.99 -15.12
C LEU A 348 -9.52 6.06 -16.01
N LYS A 349 -10.24 5.60 -17.04
CA LYS A 349 -11.11 6.40 -17.91
C LYS A 349 -12.53 5.88 -17.81
N ILE A 350 -13.46 6.79 -17.58
CA ILE A 350 -14.90 6.48 -17.57
C ILE A 350 -15.48 6.97 -18.90
N ILE A 351 -15.89 6.03 -19.75
CA ILE A 351 -16.49 6.33 -21.05
C ILE A 351 -17.95 6.72 -20.82
N LEU A 352 -18.33 7.84 -21.41
CA LEU A 352 -19.68 8.39 -21.29
C LEU A 352 -20.56 7.88 -22.43
N ASN A 353 -21.85 7.70 -22.15
CA ASN A 353 -22.82 7.39 -23.19
C ASN A 353 -22.88 8.56 -24.22
N PRO A 354 -22.93 8.29 -25.54
CA PRO A 354 -22.93 9.34 -26.57
C PRO A 354 -24.07 10.37 -26.45
N ALA A 355 -25.21 9.99 -25.87
CA ALA A 355 -26.37 10.86 -25.70
C ALA A 355 -26.20 11.93 -24.61
N VAL A 356 -25.16 11.87 -23.78
CA VAL A 356 -24.96 12.82 -22.68
C VAL A 356 -24.43 14.15 -23.21
N ASN A 357 -25.15 15.24 -22.88
CA ASN A 357 -24.69 16.60 -23.19
C ASN A 357 -23.45 16.94 -22.33
N SER A 358 -22.39 17.42 -22.99
CA SER A 358 -21.14 17.80 -22.34
C SER A 358 -21.31 18.97 -21.35
N GLU A 359 -22.28 19.85 -21.59
CA GLU A 359 -22.60 20.98 -20.72
C GLU A 359 -23.17 20.55 -19.35
N ALA A 360 -23.94 19.45 -19.31
CA ALA A 360 -24.51 18.94 -18.05
C ALA A 360 -23.42 18.41 -17.10
N ILE A 361 -22.36 17.80 -17.65
CA ILE A 361 -21.24 17.24 -16.89
C ILE A 361 -20.24 18.31 -16.44
N SER A 362 -20.16 19.42 -17.17
CA SER A 362 -19.21 20.52 -16.90
C SER A 362 -19.73 21.51 -15.84
N ASN A 363 -20.83 21.18 -15.16
CA ASN A 363 -21.43 22.00 -14.11
C ASN A 363 -20.57 21.93 -12.83
N PRO A 364 -19.99 23.04 -12.34
CA PRO A 364 -19.13 23.03 -11.15
C PRO A 364 -19.85 22.60 -9.86
N ASN A 365 -21.19 22.65 -9.84
CA ASN A 365 -22.01 22.18 -8.71
C ASN A 365 -22.33 20.69 -8.74
N GLN A 366 -22.01 19.98 -9.84
CA GLN A 366 -22.27 18.54 -9.99
C GLN A 366 -20.94 17.78 -10.02
N LEU A 367 -20.66 17.01 -8.96
CA LEU A 367 -19.50 16.14 -8.90
C LEU A 367 -19.88 14.77 -9.48
N VAL A 368 -19.16 14.33 -10.51
CA VAL A 368 -19.28 12.96 -11.02
C VAL A 368 -18.36 12.06 -10.22
N TYR A 369 -18.89 10.93 -9.75
CA TYR A 369 -18.18 10.00 -8.89
C TYR A 369 -18.04 8.62 -9.56
N PHE A 370 -16.92 7.94 -9.30
CA PHE A 370 -16.73 6.52 -9.64
C PHE A 370 -16.34 5.76 -8.37
N GLY A 371 -17.33 5.14 -7.71
CA GLY A 371 -17.14 4.72 -6.32
C GLY A 371 -16.64 5.91 -5.47
N PRO A 372 -15.63 5.75 -4.60
CA PRO A 372 -15.13 6.85 -3.77
C PRO A 372 -14.26 7.87 -4.55
N LEU A 373 -13.99 7.68 -5.85
CA LEU A 373 -13.26 8.65 -6.66
C LEU A 373 -14.12 9.82 -7.12
N VAL A 374 -13.56 11.02 -7.01
CA VAL A 374 -14.06 12.20 -7.71
C VAL A 374 -13.47 12.22 -9.12
N MET A 375 -14.31 12.43 -10.13
CA MET A 375 -13.91 12.56 -11.54
C MET A 375 -13.68 14.04 -11.90
N LYS A 376 -12.78 14.31 -12.86
CA LYS A 376 -12.59 15.67 -13.38
C LYS A 376 -13.87 16.15 -14.07
N GLN A 377 -14.31 17.38 -13.77
CA GLN A 377 -15.43 18.07 -14.44
C GLN A 377 -15.08 18.56 -15.86
N GLN A 378 -14.25 17.81 -16.59
CA GLN A 378 -13.83 18.10 -17.95
C GLN A 378 -14.06 16.86 -18.82
N VAL A 379 -14.90 17.01 -19.85
CA VAL A 379 -15.12 15.96 -20.85
C VAL A 379 -13.96 15.95 -21.84
N PHE A 380 -13.26 14.81 -21.91
CA PHE A 380 -12.23 14.56 -22.92
C PHE A 380 -12.86 13.85 -24.13
N VAL A 381 -12.33 14.14 -25.33
CA VAL A 381 -12.74 13.48 -26.57
C VAL A 381 -11.53 12.80 -27.19
N ASN A 382 -11.62 11.50 -27.44
CA ASN A 382 -10.58 10.75 -28.14
C ASN A 382 -10.64 11.10 -29.64
N LYS A 383 -9.54 11.66 -30.17
CA LYS A 383 -9.45 12.15 -31.57
C LYS A 383 -9.60 11.05 -32.63
N ASN A 384 -9.38 9.78 -32.28
CA ASN A 384 -9.38 8.67 -33.25
C ASN A 384 -10.77 8.05 -33.45
N ASN A 385 -11.65 8.12 -32.45
CA ASN A 385 -12.97 7.48 -32.47
C ASN A 385 -14.12 8.39 -31.96
N ASN A 386 -13.84 9.68 -31.69
CA ASN A 386 -14.75 10.68 -31.13
C ASN A 386 -15.41 10.29 -29.79
N GLN A 387 -14.86 9.31 -29.08
CA GLN A 387 -15.41 8.81 -27.83
C GLN A 387 -15.22 9.83 -26.70
N LYS A 388 -16.31 10.19 -26.01
CA LYS A 388 -16.30 11.06 -24.83
C LYS A 388 -15.94 10.26 -23.59
N PHE A 389 -15.06 10.81 -22.74
CA PHE A 389 -14.67 10.16 -21.48
C PHE A 389 -14.27 11.17 -20.39
N LEU A 390 -14.29 10.71 -19.14
CA LEU A 390 -13.78 11.42 -17.96
C LEU A 390 -12.52 10.72 -17.42
N LYS A 391 -11.62 11.48 -16.81
CA LYS A 391 -10.47 10.98 -16.04
C LYS A 391 -10.68 11.24 -14.55
N ALA A 392 -10.16 10.37 -13.70
CA ALA A 392 -10.19 10.59 -12.24
C ALA A 392 -9.40 11.86 -11.84
N ILE A 393 -9.77 12.49 -10.73
CA ILE A 393 -8.86 13.39 -10.01
C ILE A 393 -7.78 12.53 -9.35
N THR A 394 -6.53 12.96 -9.48
CA THR A 394 -5.34 12.18 -9.13
C THR A 394 -4.44 12.85 -8.09
N ASN A 395 -4.67 14.14 -7.82
CA ASN A 395 -3.95 14.94 -6.83
C ASN A 395 -4.58 14.77 -5.45
N VAL A 396 -3.85 14.18 -4.51
CA VAL A 396 -4.34 13.83 -3.16
C VAL A 396 -4.69 15.07 -2.34
N LYS A 397 -4.03 16.22 -2.58
CA LYS A 397 -4.34 17.48 -1.87
C LYS A 397 -5.69 18.04 -2.32
N THR A 398 -5.95 18.05 -3.62
CA THR A 398 -7.24 18.47 -4.22
C THR A 398 -8.38 17.56 -3.75
N ILE A 399 -8.17 16.24 -3.72
CA ILE A 399 -9.21 15.29 -3.26
C ILE A 399 -9.55 15.51 -1.79
N LYS A 400 -8.54 15.73 -0.94
CA LYS A 400 -8.77 16.03 0.49
C LYS A 400 -9.51 17.35 0.68
N SER A 401 -9.18 18.42 -0.05
CA SER A 401 -9.93 19.68 0.04
C SER A 401 -11.36 19.54 -0.45
N ASP A 402 -11.59 18.83 -1.56
CA ASP A 402 -12.91 18.73 -2.17
C ASP A 402 -13.85 17.79 -1.40
N GLN A 403 -13.33 16.70 -0.82
CA GLN A 403 -14.06 15.86 0.12
C GLN A 403 -14.41 16.64 1.40
N LEU A 404 -13.48 17.41 1.98
CA LEU A 404 -13.76 18.29 3.13
C LEU A 404 -14.81 19.35 2.79
N ASN A 405 -14.72 19.98 1.63
CA ASN A 405 -15.67 20.99 1.16
C ASN A 405 -17.06 20.40 0.89
N TYR A 406 -17.14 19.20 0.30
CA TYR A 406 -18.41 18.49 0.07
C TYR A 406 -19.05 18.06 1.40
N MET A 407 -18.27 17.48 2.32
CA MET A 407 -18.74 17.12 3.65
C MET A 407 -19.22 18.36 4.42
N ALA A 408 -18.45 19.45 4.42
CA ALA A 408 -18.84 20.72 5.03
C ALA A 408 -20.15 21.28 4.44
N LYS A 409 -20.33 21.24 3.11
CA LYS A 409 -21.60 21.61 2.45
C LYS A 409 -22.76 20.70 2.87
N LYS A 410 -22.54 19.38 2.98
CA LYS A 410 -23.57 18.41 3.41
C LYS A 410 -23.97 18.63 4.88
N THR A 411 -23.02 18.94 5.77
CA THR A 411 -23.30 19.30 7.16
C THR A 411 -24.05 20.64 7.26
N ALA A 412 -23.63 21.66 6.51
CA ALA A 412 -24.31 22.97 6.47
C ALA A 412 -25.75 22.88 5.92
N ALA A 413 -26.00 22.01 4.93
CA ALA A 413 -27.34 21.75 4.42
C ALA A 413 -28.28 21.11 5.48
N VAL A 414 -27.73 20.28 6.38
CA VAL A 414 -28.51 19.71 7.50
C VAL A 414 -28.83 20.76 8.57
N GLU A 415 -27.97 21.77 8.74
CA GLU A 415 -28.23 22.90 9.64
C GLU A 415 -29.28 23.87 9.06
N THR A 416 -29.26 24.17 7.77
CA THR A 416 -30.27 25.05 7.14
C THR A 416 -31.68 24.46 7.14
N VAL A 417 -31.83 23.13 7.07
CA VAL A 417 -33.14 22.47 7.23
C VAL A 417 -33.70 22.59 8.66
N LYS A 418 -32.85 22.87 9.67
CA LYS A 418 -33.28 23.15 11.05
C LYS A 418 -33.51 24.64 11.35
N MET A 419 -33.31 25.54 10.39
CA MET A 419 -33.51 26.98 10.55
C MET A 419 -34.41 27.59 9.47
N ALA A 420 -35.49 26.89 9.09
CA ALA A 420 -36.66 27.53 8.49
C ALA A 420 -37.50 28.19 9.61
N PRO A 421 -37.79 29.52 9.56
CA PRO A 421 -38.58 30.18 10.59
C PRO A 421 -40.05 29.75 10.49
N VAL A 422 -40.58 29.21 11.59
CA VAL A 422 -42.00 28.86 11.71
C VAL A 422 -42.83 30.13 11.84
N ASN A 423 -43.38 30.60 10.72
CA ASN A 423 -44.52 31.51 10.69
C ASN A 423 -45.63 30.86 9.86
N ASP A 424 -46.46 30.05 10.51
CA ASP A 424 -47.92 30.23 10.42
C ASP A 424 -48.64 29.41 11.50
N PHE A 425 -49.38 30.11 12.35
CA PHE A 425 -50.29 29.51 13.33
C PHE A 425 -51.61 29.19 12.64
N SER A 426 -51.93 27.91 12.44
CA SER A 426 -53.32 27.48 12.28
C SER A 426 -53.61 26.27 13.18
N VAL A 427 -54.57 26.45 14.08
CA VAL A 427 -54.90 25.48 15.14
C VAL A 427 -55.98 24.52 14.64
N LYS A 428 -55.76 23.21 14.80
CA LYS A 428 -56.85 22.23 14.87
C LYS A 428 -56.47 21.08 15.81
N PRO A 429 -57.35 20.66 16.74
CA PRO A 429 -56.94 19.86 17.90
C PRO A 429 -56.93 18.34 17.66
N ALA A 430 -56.26 17.68 18.60
CA ALA A 430 -55.89 16.27 18.69
C ALA A 430 -56.98 15.20 18.50
N ALA A 431 -56.51 13.99 18.18
CA ALA A 431 -57.11 12.73 18.60
C ALA A 431 -55.99 11.76 19.05
N GLU A 432 -55.94 11.44 20.35
CA GLU A 432 -55.27 10.24 20.88
C GLU A 432 -56.26 9.06 20.84
N PRO A 433 -55.77 7.83 20.64
CA PRO A 433 -55.34 6.96 21.75
C PRO A 433 -54.04 6.19 21.42
N ALA A 434 -53.34 5.45 22.26
CA ALA A 434 -53.15 5.23 23.70
C ALA A 434 -52.00 4.17 23.80
N PRO A 435 -51.37 3.89 24.95
CA PRO A 435 -50.02 3.30 24.96
C PRO A 435 -49.96 1.80 25.30
N GLU A 436 -48.99 1.06 24.74
CA GLU A 436 -48.56 -0.24 25.28
C GLU A 436 -47.03 -0.40 25.42
N ALA A 437 -46.65 -0.66 26.68
CA ALA A 437 -45.55 -1.49 27.20
C ALA A 437 -44.15 -1.45 26.55
N MET A 438 -43.20 -0.96 27.36
CA MET A 438 -41.76 -1.14 27.19
C MET A 438 -41.33 -2.62 27.20
N LYS A 439 -40.36 -2.97 26.36
CA LYS A 439 -39.34 -3.99 26.72
C LYS A 439 -37.95 -3.36 26.58
N ALA A 440 -37.27 -3.24 27.71
CA ALA A 440 -35.92 -2.70 27.76
C ALA A 440 -34.89 -3.75 27.32
N ALA A 441 -34.02 -3.36 26.38
CA ALA A 441 -32.70 -3.96 26.19
C ALA A 441 -31.73 -2.79 26.02
N ALA A 442 -30.91 -2.53 27.04
CA ALA A 442 -30.05 -1.37 27.07
C ALA A 442 -28.79 -1.59 26.21
N SER A 443 -28.70 -0.92 25.06
CA SER A 443 -27.42 -0.64 24.40
C SER A 443 -26.91 0.72 24.88
N THR A 444 -26.03 0.71 25.89
CA THR A 444 -25.27 1.90 26.27
C THR A 444 -24.27 2.25 25.18
N ALA A 445 -24.71 3.08 24.23
CA ALA A 445 -23.84 3.64 23.20
C ALA A 445 -22.76 4.53 23.84
N PHE A 446 -21.48 4.15 23.67
CA PHE A 446 -20.36 5.00 24.08
C PHE A 446 -20.24 6.21 23.14
N ALA A 447 -20.83 7.32 23.56
CA ALA A 447 -20.72 8.61 22.88
C ALA A 447 -19.37 9.29 23.15
N ASN A 448 -18.27 8.76 22.59
CA ASN A 448 -16.99 9.47 22.54
C ASN A 448 -16.93 10.36 21.29
N LYS A 449 -17.31 11.64 21.47
CA LYS A 449 -17.03 12.71 20.50
C LYS A 449 -15.52 12.86 20.34
N ILE A 450 -14.95 12.44 19.21
CA ILE A 450 -13.58 12.80 18.85
C ILE A 450 -13.58 14.28 18.45
N ASN A 451 -13.00 15.12 19.31
CA ASN A 451 -12.96 16.56 19.14
C ASN A 451 -11.68 16.95 18.39
N LEU A 452 -11.78 17.16 17.08
CA LEU A 452 -10.64 17.35 16.16
C LEU A 452 -10.08 18.79 16.15
N GLY A 453 -10.22 19.52 17.26
CA GLY A 453 -9.93 20.95 17.39
C GLY A 453 -8.97 21.31 18.54
N GLY A 454 -8.00 20.44 18.84
CA GLY A 454 -7.21 20.51 20.09
C GLY A 454 -5.69 20.31 19.96
N MET A 455 -5.05 20.80 18.89
CA MET A 455 -3.57 20.79 18.75
C MET A 455 -2.98 22.18 18.50
N MET A 456 -3.41 23.19 19.28
CA MET A 456 -2.75 24.49 19.41
C MET A 456 -2.85 24.97 20.86
N GLY A 457 -1.73 25.08 21.58
CA GLY A 457 -1.68 25.83 22.86
C GLY A 457 -1.09 25.13 24.10
N GLY A 458 0.23 24.98 24.14
CA GLY A 458 1.10 25.24 25.31
C GLY A 458 0.84 24.60 26.69
N ILE A 459 1.81 23.79 27.15
CA ILE A 459 2.11 23.59 28.58
C ILE A 459 3.60 23.90 28.85
N LYS A 460 3.89 24.32 30.08
CA LYS A 460 5.09 25.04 30.54
C LYS A 460 6.32 24.15 30.74
N ILE A 461 7.50 24.73 30.53
CA ILE A 461 8.83 24.14 30.76
C ILE A 461 9.29 24.39 32.21
N PRO A 462 9.81 23.39 32.96
CA PRO A 462 10.65 23.59 34.14
C PRO A 462 12.11 23.94 33.73
N ALA A 463 12.75 24.86 34.44
CA ALA A 463 13.98 25.53 34.00
C ALA A 463 15.30 24.82 34.35
N THR A 464 16.43 25.47 33.97
CA THR A 464 17.87 25.13 34.16
C THR A 464 18.44 24.15 33.11
N HIS A 465 19.54 24.41 32.36
CA HIS A 465 20.39 25.59 32.10
C HIS A 465 20.82 25.56 30.59
N GLY A 466 21.29 26.64 29.94
CA GLY A 466 21.45 28.02 30.38
C GLY A 466 22.44 28.87 29.56
N ALA A 467 22.26 29.02 28.23
CA ALA A 467 23.08 29.87 27.35
C ALA A 467 22.20 30.94 26.65
N SER A 468 22.56 32.22 26.78
CA SER A 468 21.72 33.35 26.32
C SER A 468 21.96 33.73 24.85
N PRO A 469 20.92 33.88 24.02
CA PRO A 469 21.04 34.54 22.72
C PRO A 469 21.11 36.07 22.89
N VAL A 470 22.02 36.73 22.18
CA VAL A 470 22.14 38.20 22.16
C VAL A 470 21.01 38.79 21.31
N GLN A 471 20.23 39.69 21.89
CA GLN A 471 19.15 40.42 21.21
C GLN A 471 19.69 41.77 20.69
N PRO A 472 19.62 42.07 19.38
CA PRO A 472 20.03 43.38 18.87
C PRO A 472 18.98 44.45 19.23
N ALA A 473 19.39 45.46 19.99
CA ALA A 473 18.58 46.66 20.21
C ALA A 473 18.79 47.66 19.05
N PRO A 474 17.73 48.29 18.51
CA PRO A 474 17.88 49.32 17.49
C PRO A 474 18.43 50.61 18.12
N GLN A 475 19.63 51.03 17.71
CA GLN A 475 20.18 52.35 18.06
C GLN A 475 19.79 53.40 17.00
N PRO A 476 19.22 54.56 17.40
CA PRO A 476 19.04 55.69 16.51
C PRO A 476 20.37 56.44 16.33
N VAL A 477 20.79 56.63 15.08
CA VAL A 477 22.04 57.34 14.77
C VAL A 477 21.77 58.83 14.56
N THR A 478 22.02 59.65 15.58
CA THR A 478 22.10 61.11 15.44
C THR A 478 23.47 61.51 14.88
N PRO A 479 23.54 62.38 13.85
CA PRO A 479 24.82 62.89 13.37
C PRO A 479 25.28 64.09 14.21
N THR A 480 26.55 64.11 14.60
CA THR A 480 27.24 65.33 15.06
C THR A 480 28.64 65.42 14.45
N PRO A 481 29.17 66.63 14.19
CA PRO A 481 30.18 66.86 13.15
C PRO A 481 31.60 67.02 13.70
N THR A 482 32.61 67.02 12.79
CA THR A 482 33.85 67.83 12.79
C THR A 482 34.86 67.24 11.77
N PRO A 483 35.94 67.96 11.36
CA PRO A 483 35.83 69.21 10.63
C PRO A 483 36.69 69.24 9.34
N ILE A 484 36.35 70.14 8.41
CA ILE A 484 37.06 70.32 7.14
C ILE A 484 38.44 70.96 7.37
N LYS A 485 39.48 70.45 6.69
CA LYS A 485 40.73 71.18 6.42
C LYS A 485 40.87 71.44 4.92
N VAL A 486 40.73 72.70 4.52
CA VAL A 486 41.15 73.22 3.20
C VAL A 486 42.42 74.05 3.36
N PRO A 487 43.47 73.82 2.55
CA PRO A 487 44.47 74.82 2.25
C PRO A 487 43.93 75.79 1.18
N TRP A 488 44.00 77.09 1.46
CA TRP A 488 43.70 78.16 0.51
C TRP A 488 44.92 78.47 -0.39
N GLY A 489 44.69 79.04 -1.58
CA GLY A 489 45.75 79.55 -2.45
C GLY A 489 45.40 79.57 -3.96
N THR A 490 44.29 80.18 -4.39
CA THR A 490 44.17 81.58 -4.90
C THR A 490 44.71 81.86 -6.32
N TRP A 491 43.96 82.73 -7.03
CA TRP A 491 44.28 83.54 -8.23
C TRP A 491 43.84 83.04 -9.62
N GLY A 492 42.82 83.73 -10.18
CA GLY A 492 42.59 83.86 -11.64
C GLY A 492 41.24 83.32 -12.15
N PRO A 493 40.32 84.17 -12.66
CA PRO A 493 39.09 83.71 -13.27
C PRO A 493 39.34 83.21 -14.70
N LYS A 494 39.31 81.89 -14.88
CA LYS A 494 38.90 81.27 -16.15
C LYS A 494 37.60 80.54 -15.87
N TYR A 495 36.52 80.89 -16.56
CA TYR A 495 35.30 80.10 -16.54
C TYR A 495 35.57 78.75 -17.22
N PRO A 496 35.52 77.60 -16.51
CA PRO A 496 35.42 76.31 -17.14
C PRO A 496 33.93 76.01 -17.31
N THR A 497 33.51 75.69 -18.52
CA THR A 497 32.19 75.12 -18.80
C THR A 497 31.90 73.98 -17.82
N THR A 498 30.78 74.05 -17.10
CA THR A 498 30.29 72.93 -16.29
C THR A 498 30.17 71.69 -17.16
N PRO A 499 30.84 70.57 -16.83
CA PRO A 499 30.62 69.32 -17.55
C PRO A 499 29.19 68.88 -17.28
N ILE A 500 28.39 68.79 -18.35
CA ILE A 500 27.05 68.22 -18.30
C ILE A 500 27.20 66.76 -17.84
N PRO A 501 26.42 66.27 -16.86
CA PRO A 501 26.43 64.85 -16.51
C PRO A 501 25.93 64.06 -17.73
N THR A 502 26.85 63.38 -18.42
CA THR A 502 26.46 62.44 -19.48
C THR A 502 25.81 61.24 -18.83
N THR A 503 24.48 61.22 -18.83
CA THR A 503 23.71 60.00 -18.54
C THR A 503 24.25 58.87 -19.41
N PRO A 504 24.56 57.68 -18.86
CA PRO A 504 24.98 56.56 -19.68
C PRO A 504 23.89 56.28 -20.74
N PRO A 505 24.27 55.96 -21.99
CA PRO A 505 23.29 55.72 -23.04
C PRO A 505 22.34 54.59 -22.61
N PRO A 506 21.03 54.71 -22.86
CA PRO A 506 20.08 53.67 -22.48
C PRO A 506 20.48 52.34 -23.15
N PRO A 507 20.35 51.19 -22.45
CA PRO A 507 20.82 49.92 -22.96
C PRO A 507 20.10 49.54 -24.26
N THR A 508 20.86 49.46 -25.35
CA THR A 508 20.35 49.12 -26.68
C THR A 508 19.79 47.70 -26.70
N GLY A 509 18.54 47.56 -27.13
CA GLY A 509 17.82 46.29 -27.15
C GLY A 509 16.59 46.35 -28.06
N ALA A 510 15.96 45.20 -28.26
CA ALA A 510 14.77 45.02 -29.07
C ALA A 510 13.55 44.72 -28.19
N ASN A 511 12.37 45.13 -28.65
CA ASN A 511 11.12 44.53 -28.17
C ASN A 511 10.95 43.17 -28.86
N VAL A 512 11.01 42.09 -28.09
CA VAL A 512 10.84 40.72 -28.58
C VAL A 512 9.45 40.22 -28.20
N GLN A 513 8.70 39.81 -29.22
CA GLN A 513 7.39 39.17 -29.09
C GLN A 513 7.53 37.66 -29.26
N PHE A 514 7.22 36.90 -28.22
CA PHE A 514 7.13 35.44 -28.26
C PHE A 514 5.66 35.06 -28.48
N LYS A 515 5.41 34.15 -29.42
CA LYS A 515 4.11 33.52 -29.65
C LYS A 515 4.23 32.04 -29.32
N VAL A 516 3.43 31.57 -28.36
CA VAL A 516 3.42 30.18 -27.89
C VAL A 516 2.14 29.52 -28.35
N LEU A 517 2.26 28.57 -29.27
CA LEU A 517 1.15 27.89 -29.93
C LEU A 517 1.21 26.38 -29.72
N ASP A 518 0.07 25.72 -29.80
CA ASP A 518 -0.02 24.26 -29.86
C ASP A 518 0.38 23.73 -31.25
N LYS A 519 1.29 22.76 -31.29
CA LYS A 519 1.82 22.15 -32.54
C LYS A 519 0.77 21.45 -33.41
N MET A 520 -0.34 20.97 -32.84
CA MET A 520 -1.37 20.17 -33.50
C MET A 520 -2.50 21.00 -34.10
N ASN A 521 -2.94 22.08 -33.45
CA ASN A 521 -4.06 22.91 -33.91
C ASN A 521 -3.72 24.41 -34.07
N ASN A 522 -2.51 24.84 -33.70
CA ASN A 522 -2.06 26.24 -33.70
C ASN A 522 -2.88 27.17 -32.77
N GLU A 523 -3.59 26.62 -31.78
CA GLU A 523 -4.25 27.44 -30.75
C GLU A 523 -3.21 28.12 -29.84
N PRO A 524 -3.49 29.34 -29.35
CA PRO A 524 -2.62 30.02 -28.39
C PRO A 524 -2.63 29.33 -27.02
N ILE A 525 -1.46 29.26 -26.39
CA ILE A 525 -1.28 28.63 -25.08
C ILE A 525 -1.19 29.69 -23.99
N TYR A 526 -2.17 29.72 -23.07
CA TYR A 526 -2.24 30.63 -21.93
C TYR A 526 -1.39 30.15 -20.74
N LYS A 527 -0.74 31.08 -20.01
CA LYS A 527 0.11 30.81 -18.83
C LYS A 527 1.26 29.82 -19.05
N CYS A 528 1.84 29.80 -20.26
CA CYS A 528 3.11 29.13 -20.46
C CYS A 528 4.23 29.98 -19.87
N ALA A 529 5.00 29.39 -18.95
CA ALA A 529 6.17 30.01 -18.34
C ALA A 529 7.34 29.97 -19.33
N LEU A 530 7.89 31.14 -19.63
CA LEU A 530 9.09 31.36 -20.42
C LEU A 530 10.22 31.84 -19.49
N SER A 531 11.24 31.00 -19.33
CA SER A 531 12.53 31.41 -18.77
C SER A 531 13.48 31.80 -19.89
N ILE A 532 14.10 32.97 -19.81
CA ILE A 532 15.10 33.48 -20.76
C ILE A 532 16.40 33.70 -19.99
N LYS A 533 17.45 32.96 -20.35
CA LYS A 533 18.77 33.05 -19.74
C LYS A 533 19.78 33.54 -20.76
N GLY A 534 20.49 34.63 -20.46
CA GLY A 534 21.60 35.09 -21.28
C GLY A 534 22.73 34.06 -21.28
N THR A 535 23.21 33.69 -22.47
CA THR A 535 24.33 32.75 -22.62
C THR A 535 25.66 33.46 -22.38
N ASN A 536 25.73 34.72 -22.82
CA ASN A 536 26.90 35.60 -22.72
C ASN A 536 26.68 36.78 -21.76
N ASN A 537 25.56 36.81 -21.02
CA ASN A 537 25.28 37.79 -19.98
C ASN A 537 24.46 37.17 -18.83
N ASN A 538 24.71 37.55 -17.58
CA ASN A 538 24.05 36.95 -16.40
C ASN A 538 22.61 37.47 -16.17
N ARG A 539 21.82 37.66 -17.24
CA ARG A 539 20.42 38.07 -17.14
C ARG A 539 19.51 36.85 -17.18
N ILE A 540 18.50 36.86 -16.31
CA ILE A 540 17.43 35.88 -16.27
C ILE A 540 16.11 36.66 -16.29
N PHE A 541 15.17 36.23 -17.14
CA PHE A 541 13.79 36.72 -17.15
C PHE A 541 12.85 35.52 -17.01
N GLU A 542 11.81 35.63 -16.19
CA GLU A 542 10.77 34.62 -16.02
C GLU A 542 9.42 35.31 -16.21
N ILE A 543 8.66 34.90 -17.24
CA ILE A 543 7.47 35.60 -17.72
C ILE A 543 6.45 34.59 -18.22
N GLU A 544 5.15 34.83 -18.02
CA GLU A 544 4.06 33.96 -18.50
C GLU A 544 3.35 34.52 -19.74
N SER A 545 2.84 33.64 -20.60
CA SER A 545 1.99 34.04 -21.75
C SER A 545 0.59 34.47 -21.33
N ASN A 546 0.08 35.50 -22.01
CA ASN A 546 -1.29 35.98 -21.85
C ASN A 546 -2.32 35.07 -22.55
N GLU A 547 -3.61 35.40 -22.45
CA GLU A 547 -4.73 34.59 -22.97
C GLU A 547 -4.68 34.35 -24.48
N ILE A 548 -3.94 35.16 -25.23
CA ILE A 548 -3.71 35.03 -26.68
C ILE A 548 -2.34 34.40 -27.00
N GLY A 549 -1.67 33.79 -26.02
CA GLY A 549 -0.41 33.05 -26.20
C GLY A 549 0.80 33.94 -26.47
N ILE A 550 0.74 35.22 -26.10
CA ILE A 550 1.79 36.21 -26.41
C ILE A 550 2.53 36.63 -25.13
N ILE A 551 3.86 36.74 -25.25
CA ILE A 551 4.74 37.42 -24.29
C ILE A 551 5.46 38.54 -25.04
N ASN A 552 5.49 39.75 -24.48
CA ASN A 552 6.26 40.87 -25.02
C ASN A 552 7.30 41.29 -23.97
N GLN A 553 8.59 41.25 -24.32
CA GLN A 553 9.67 41.61 -23.41
C GLN A 553 10.73 42.45 -24.12
N PHE A 554 11.23 43.49 -23.46
CA PHE A 554 12.41 44.22 -23.94
C PHE A 554 13.68 43.45 -23.59
N ILE A 555 14.47 43.06 -24.60
CA ILE A 555 15.66 42.22 -24.47
C ILE A 555 16.87 42.94 -25.08
N PRO A 556 17.96 43.16 -24.32
CA PRO A 556 19.20 43.75 -24.84
C PRO A 556 19.83 42.92 -25.96
N ILE A 557 20.66 43.55 -26.79
CA ILE A 557 21.47 42.87 -27.80
C ILE A 557 22.36 41.79 -27.13
N GLY A 558 22.39 40.58 -27.68
CA GLY A 558 23.12 39.42 -27.14
C GLY A 558 22.49 38.06 -27.48
N ASP A 559 23.13 36.99 -27.01
CA ASP A 559 22.69 35.60 -27.20
C ASP A 559 22.00 35.05 -25.94
N TYR A 560 20.90 34.32 -26.15
CA TYR A 560 20.02 33.82 -25.10
C TYR A 560 19.61 32.37 -25.37
N SER A 561 19.43 31.63 -24.28
CA SER A 561 18.72 30.36 -24.25
C SER A 561 17.36 30.55 -23.60
N ILE A 562 16.34 29.85 -24.09
CA ILE A 562 14.99 29.86 -23.54
C ILE A 562 14.55 28.47 -23.11
N GLU A 563 13.74 28.43 -22.07
CA GLU A 563 12.94 27.27 -21.69
C GLU A 563 11.47 27.68 -21.60
N LEU A 564 10.61 26.96 -22.34
CA LEU A 564 9.16 27.07 -22.27
C LEU A 564 8.59 25.86 -21.53
N ARG A 565 7.81 26.11 -20.48
CA ARG A 565 7.21 25.10 -19.62
C ARG A 565 5.72 25.41 -19.37
N ILE A 566 4.88 24.39 -19.48
CA ILE A 566 3.48 24.41 -19.07
C ILE A 566 3.01 22.97 -18.84
N ASP A 567 2.08 22.77 -17.92
CA ASP A 567 1.43 21.46 -17.72
C ASP A 567 0.81 20.95 -19.03
N ASP A 568 0.80 19.63 -19.21
CA ASP A 568 0.29 18.91 -20.39
C ASP A 568 1.09 19.08 -21.71
N TYR A 569 2.23 19.79 -21.72
CA TYR A 569 3.11 19.94 -22.89
C TYR A 569 4.57 19.61 -22.56
N ALA A 570 5.29 19.06 -23.55
CA ALA A 570 6.72 18.78 -23.42
C ALA A 570 7.53 20.09 -23.30
N VAL A 571 8.48 20.11 -22.37
CA VAL A 571 9.39 21.25 -22.16
C VAL A 571 10.19 21.53 -23.44
N LEU A 572 10.18 22.77 -23.91
CA LEU A 572 10.89 23.19 -25.12
C LEU A 572 12.06 24.11 -24.76
N GLN A 573 13.27 23.67 -25.10
CA GLN A 573 14.50 24.46 -24.96
C GLN A 573 15.04 24.85 -26.34
N GLN A 574 15.32 26.13 -26.56
CA GLN A 574 15.90 26.66 -27.81
C GLN A 574 16.82 27.86 -27.54
N ASN A 575 17.66 28.24 -28.51
CA ASN A 575 18.53 29.40 -28.43
C ASN A 575 18.13 30.46 -29.48
N PHE A 576 18.30 31.73 -29.17
CA PHE A 576 18.09 32.85 -30.10
C PHE A 576 19.05 34.01 -29.80
N SER A 577 19.24 34.89 -30.79
CA SER A 577 20.14 36.05 -30.69
C SER A 577 19.41 37.34 -31.06
N VAL A 578 19.60 38.38 -30.27
CA VAL A 578 19.15 39.75 -30.57
C VAL A 578 20.34 40.52 -31.12
N THR A 579 20.35 40.82 -32.42
CA THR A 579 21.52 41.40 -33.11
C THR A 579 21.46 42.92 -33.29
N ASN A 580 20.28 43.53 -33.15
CA ASN A 580 20.05 44.97 -33.29
C ASN A 580 18.81 45.39 -32.47
N ALA A 581 18.40 46.66 -32.57
CA ALA A 581 17.25 47.22 -31.83
C ALA A 581 15.89 47.05 -32.53
N ASN A 582 15.82 46.39 -33.69
CA ASN A 582 14.57 46.21 -34.42
C ASN A 582 13.66 45.21 -33.67
N PRO A 583 12.33 45.41 -33.66
CA PRO A 583 11.41 44.45 -33.08
C PRO A 583 11.55 43.05 -33.71
N LEU A 584 11.48 42.02 -32.88
CA LEU A 584 11.65 40.62 -33.28
C LEU A 584 10.42 39.81 -32.85
N THR A 585 9.88 38.99 -33.74
CA THR A 585 8.78 38.06 -33.42
C THR A 585 9.27 36.63 -33.57
N LEU A 586 9.13 35.84 -32.51
CA LEU A 586 9.54 34.44 -32.44
C LEU A 586 8.31 33.57 -32.16
N GLU A 587 8.12 32.53 -32.96
CA GLU A 587 6.99 31.59 -32.83
C GLU A 587 7.50 30.22 -32.38
N TYR A 588 6.94 29.71 -31.29
CA TYR A 588 7.29 28.43 -30.68
C TYR A 588 6.06 27.53 -30.62
N LYS A 589 6.19 26.31 -31.14
CA LYS A 589 5.11 25.31 -31.17
C LYS A 589 5.38 24.21 -30.17
N LEU A 590 4.62 24.22 -29.07
CA LEU A 590 4.72 23.20 -28.04
C LEU A 590 3.95 21.94 -28.46
N GLN A 591 4.56 20.79 -28.23
CA GLN A 591 3.93 19.50 -28.46
C GLN A 591 3.23 19.05 -27.17
N ARG A 592 1.93 18.76 -27.22
CA ARG A 592 1.24 18.10 -26.10
C ARG A 592 1.96 16.79 -25.78
N GLU A 593 2.29 16.62 -24.50
CA GLU A 593 2.75 15.34 -24.00
C GLU A 593 1.53 14.50 -23.63
N GLU A 594 1.64 13.18 -23.65
CA GLU A 594 0.57 12.36 -23.07
C GLU A 594 0.56 12.62 -21.56
N VAL A 595 -0.53 13.21 -21.06
CA VAL A 595 -0.68 13.49 -19.63
C VAL A 595 -0.85 12.20 -18.83
N LYS A 596 0.28 11.57 -18.54
CA LYS A 596 0.43 10.40 -17.69
C LYS A 596 0.30 10.82 -16.23
N PHE A 597 -0.94 11.06 -15.81
CA PHE A 597 -1.29 11.07 -14.39
C PHE A 597 -1.09 9.66 -13.83
N LYS A 598 0.17 9.33 -13.51
CA LYS A 598 0.57 8.10 -12.83
C LYS A 598 0.14 8.17 -11.35
N SER A 599 -1.17 8.16 -11.10
CA SER A 599 -1.71 7.85 -9.78
C SER A 599 -2.30 6.46 -9.81
N PHE A 600 -2.03 5.73 -8.74
CA PHE A 600 -2.29 4.31 -8.59
C PHE A 600 -3.33 4.16 -7.48
N PHE A 601 -4.36 3.37 -7.74
CA PHE A 601 -5.52 3.21 -6.88
C PHE A 601 -5.55 1.79 -6.31
N LEU A 602 -5.55 1.67 -4.99
CA LEU A 602 -5.65 0.40 -4.27
C LEU A 602 -7.11 -0.01 -4.13
N ILE A 603 -7.61 -0.79 -5.10
CA ILE A 603 -9.00 -1.23 -5.17
C ILE A 603 -9.31 -2.43 -4.27
N GLY A 604 -8.30 -3.21 -3.88
CA GLY A 604 -8.46 -4.36 -3.01
C GLY A 604 -7.14 -4.98 -2.57
N MET A 605 -7.24 -5.94 -1.67
CA MET A 605 -6.12 -6.74 -1.15
C MET A 605 -6.47 -8.23 -1.28
N ILE A 606 -5.52 -9.04 -1.70
CA ILE A 606 -5.52 -10.46 -1.35
C ILE A 606 -4.93 -10.56 0.05
N CYS A 607 -5.75 -10.97 1.02
CA CYS A 607 -5.27 -11.42 2.32
C CYS A 607 -5.04 -12.93 2.29
N GLU A 608 -4.14 -13.44 3.13
CA GLU A 608 -3.97 -14.88 3.34
C GLU A 608 -4.60 -15.27 4.68
N ARG A 609 -5.52 -16.23 4.66
CA ARG A 609 -6.13 -16.79 5.86
C ARG A 609 -5.06 -17.51 6.68
N MET A 610 -5.02 -17.25 7.99
CA MET A 610 -4.22 -18.04 8.90
C MET A 610 -4.91 -19.39 9.16
N PRO A 611 -4.20 -20.53 9.07
CA PRO A 611 -4.74 -21.83 9.43
C PRO A 611 -5.26 -21.85 10.88
N LYS A 612 -6.03 -22.88 11.23
CA LYS A 612 -6.37 -23.15 12.62
C LYS A 612 -5.07 -23.37 13.41
N ILE A 613 -4.80 -22.50 14.36
CA ILE A 613 -3.64 -22.66 15.25
C ILE A 613 -3.99 -23.68 16.34
N PRO A 614 -3.11 -24.66 16.63
CA PRO A 614 -3.32 -25.58 17.74
C PRO A 614 -3.54 -24.82 19.05
N MET A 615 -4.45 -25.34 19.88
CA MET A 615 -4.56 -24.93 21.28
C MET A 615 -4.45 -26.20 22.11
N ASN A 616 -3.62 -26.19 23.15
CA ASN A 616 -3.73 -27.18 24.22
C ASN A 616 -5.10 -26.98 24.91
N GLN A 617 -5.75 -28.09 25.26
CA GLN A 617 -6.95 -28.13 26.08
C GLN A 617 -6.59 -28.21 27.56
#